data_AF-A0A7J2I5B3-F1
#
_entry.id   AF-A0A7J2I5B3-F1
#
_cell.length_a   1.000
_cell.length_b   1.000
_cell.length_c   1.000
_cell.angle_alpha   90.00
_cell.angle_beta   90.00
_cell.angle_gamma   90.00
#
_symmetry.space_group_name_H-M   'P 1'
#
loop_
_entity.id
_entity.type
_entity.pdbx_description
1 polymer ?
#
loop_
_entity_poly.entity_id
_entity_poly.type
_entity_poly.pdbx_seq_one_letter_code
_entity_poly.pdbx_strand_id
1 'polypeptide(L)'
;AKLQIPKTVLEADRIVNLPKMKTSGPTQVTLSLKNLFGLLANQDKKKLHRVLDEVLPYLGKVIRQDMIVVDGVVAMEGNGPLVGNPVQLGVVVAGVDPVAVDSTCARIMGLDPKEVKHLVRAVEMGVGSMDAEVIGTPVEEVARKFLRPYSVKAVFRTFRTLPKIYL
;
A
#
# COMPACT_ATOMS: atom_id res chain seq x y z
N ALA A 1 16.29 -3.14 -16.08
CA ALA A 1 17.28 -2.79 -15.02
C ALA A 1 17.40 -3.96 -14.05
N LYS A 2 18.58 -4.24 -13.50
CA LYS A 2 18.75 -5.30 -12.48
C LYS A 2 18.27 -4.80 -11.12
N LEU A 3 17.32 -5.50 -10.51
CA LEU A 3 16.88 -5.21 -9.14
C LEU A 3 17.78 -5.94 -8.15
N GLN A 4 18.18 -5.26 -7.08
CA GLN A 4 18.99 -5.83 -6.01
C GLN A 4 18.09 -6.05 -4.79
N ILE A 5 17.93 -7.31 -4.39
CA ILE A 5 17.11 -7.74 -3.26
C ILE A 5 18.03 -8.41 -2.23
N PRO A 6 17.89 -8.13 -0.93
CA PRO A 6 18.66 -8.79 0.11
C PRO A 6 18.50 -10.30 0.07
N LYS A 7 19.62 -11.03 0.11
CA LYS A 7 19.65 -12.49 0.11
C LYS A 7 18.85 -13.08 1.30
N THR A 8 18.93 -12.43 2.45
CA THR A 8 18.15 -12.77 3.66
C THR A 8 16.64 -12.79 3.44
N VAL A 9 16.11 -11.94 2.56
CA VAL A 9 14.67 -11.97 2.22
C VAL A 9 14.38 -13.17 1.33
N LEU A 10 15.22 -13.44 0.34
CA LEU A 10 14.99 -14.54 -0.63
C LEU A 10 15.16 -15.93 -0.02
N GLU A 11 16.01 -16.06 1.01
CA GLU A 11 16.31 -17.33 1.67
C GLU A 11 15.54 -17.57 2.97
N ALA A 12 14.72 -16.61 3.40
CA ALA A 12 13.95 -16.76 4.63
C ALA A 12 12.95 -17.93 4.53
N ASP A 13 12.86 -18.72 5.60
CA ASP A 13 11.86 -19.80 5.69
C ASP A 13 10.44 -19.27 5.62
N ARG A 14 10.20 -18.06 6.13
CA ARG A 14 8.93 -17.31 6.13
C ARG A 14 9.17 -15.80 6.12
N ILE A 15 8.30 -15.07 5.43
CA ILE A 15 8.31 -13.60 5.34
C ILE A 15 6.96 -13.05 5.81
N VAL A 16 6.98 -12.25 6.86
CA VAL A 16 5.81 -11.50 7.35
C VAL A 16 5.96 -10.04 6.93
N ASN A 17 5.00 -9.53 6.16
CA ASN A 17 4.96 -8.15 5.70
C ASN A 17 4.02 -7.31 6.58
N LEU A 18 4.52 -6.22 7.16
CA LEU A 18 3.80 -5.33 8.06
C LEU A 18 3.63 -3.92 7.46
N PRO A 19 2.84 -3.77 6.37
CA PRO A 19 2.64 -2.47 5.75
C PRO A 19 1.70 -1.58 6.59
N LYS A 20 1.83 -0.26 6.41
CA LYS A 20 0.92 0.73 7.00
C LYS A 20 -0.15 1.12 5.98
N MET A 21 -1.42 1.24 6.40
CA MET A 21 -2.51 1.68 5.54
C MET A 21 -2.43 3.19 5.27
N LYS A 22 -2.10 3.59 4.02
CA LYS A 22 -2.03 5.00 3.63
C LYS A 22 -2.51 5.24 2.20
N THR A 23 -3.02 6.44 1.92
CA THR A 23 -3.03 6.98 0.56
C THR A 23 -1.62 7.41 0.14
N SER A 24 -1.37 7.46 -1.17
CA SER A 24 -0.08 7.81 -1.76
C SER A 24 -0.26 8.50 -3.09
N GLY A 25 0.28 9.72 -3.24
CA GLY A 25 0.24 10.44 -4.51
C GLY A 25 0.68 9.62 -5.74
N PRO A 26 1.87 8.98 -5.71
CA PRO A 26 2.39 8.24 -6.86
C PRO A 26 1.61 7.00 -7.30
N THR A 27 0.85 6.36 -6.42
CA THR A 27 0.29 4.99 -6.64
C THR A 27 -1.11 4.82 -6.07
N GLN A 28 -1.76 5.91 -5.67
CA GLN A 28 -3.00 6.00 -4.87
C GLN A 28 -2.94 5.44 -3.45
N VAL A 29 -2.27 4.31 -3.24
CA VAL A 29 -2.15 3.64 -1.92
C VAL A 29 -0.71 3.26 -1.59
N THR A 30 -0.41 3.13 -0.30
CA THR A 30 0.75 2.44 0.26
C THR A 30 0.21 1.31 1.13
N LEU A 31 0.52 0.07 0.74
CA LEU A 31 0.06 -1.17 1.35
C LEU A 31 1.16 -2.25 1.14
N SER A 32 0.82 -3.53 1.06
CA SER A 32 1.79 -4.63 1.07
C SER A 32 2.76 -4.60 -0.12
N LEU A 33 2.25 -4.46 -1.34
CA LEU A 33 3.09 -4.49 -2.55
C LEU A 33 4.06 -3.30 -2.60
N LYS A 34 3.61 -2.10 -2.20
CA LYS A 34 4.47 -0.92 -2.13
C LYS A 34 5.50 -1.02 -1.02
N ASN A 35 5.19 -1.72 0.08
CA ASN A 35 6.13 -1.90 1.19
C ASN A 35 7.38 -2.70 0.75
N LEU A 36 7.22 -3.64 -0.19
CA LEU A 36 8.34 -4.39 -0.78
C LEU A 36 9.37 -3.49 -1.48
N PHE A 37 8.97 -2.31 -1.98
CA PHE A 37 9.91 -1.36 -2.58
C PHE A 37 10.99 -0.89 -1.60
N GLY A 38 10.70 -0.93 -0.30
CA GLY A 38 11.66 -0.66 0.76
C GLY A 38 12.87 -1.61 0.73
N LEU A 39 12.65 -2.87 0.33
CA LEU A 39 13.67 -3.92 0.30
C LEU A 39 14.72 -3.74 -0.81
N LEU A 40 14.44 -2.94 -1.84
CA LEU A 40 15.40 -2.75 -2.91
C LEU A 40 16.70 -2.10 -2.38
N ALA A 41 17.84 -2.73 -2.64
CA ALA A 41 19.16 -2.21 -2.29
C ALA A 41 19.77 -1.32 -3.40
N ASN A 42 19.05 -1.14 -4.52
CA ASN A 42 19.50 -0.35 -5.66
C ASN A 42 19.87 1.10 -5.27
N GLN A 43 21.01 1.58 -5.78
CA GLN A 43 21.50 2.94 -5.52
C GLN A 43 20.59 4.03 -6.13
N ASP A 44 19.89 3.75 -7.24
CA ASP A 44 19.03 4.72 -7.93
C ASP A 44 17.54 4.39 -7.78
N LYS A 45 17.03 4.42 -6.55
CA LYS A 45 15.58 4.28 -6.26
C LYS A 45 14.75 5.36 -6.94
N LYS A 46 15.31 6.52 -7.26
CA LYS A 46 14.60 7.64 -7.90
C LYS A 46 14.11 7.28 -9.30
N LYS A 47 14.93 6.59 -10.11
CA LYS A 47 14.51 6.11 -11.43
C LYS A 47 13.37 5.10 -11.33
N LEU A 48 13.49 4.13 -10.43
CA LEU A 48 12.46 3.10 -10.22
C LEU A 48 11.15 3.71 -9.68
N HIS A 49 11.24 4.78 -8.90
CA HIS A 49 10.07 5.46 -8.36
C HIS A 49 9.19 6.12 -9.46
N ARG A 50 9.74 6.40 -10.65
CA ARG A 50 8.96 6.93 -11.78
C ARG A 50 8.07 5.89 -12.44
N VAL A 51 8.35 4.61 -12.20
CA VAL A 51 7.68 3.45 -12.82
C VAL A 51 7.18 2.47 -11.76
N LEU A 52 6.72 3.00 -10.61
CA LEU A 52 6.26 2.17 -9.49
C LEU A 52 5.16 1.19 -9.92
N ASP A 53 4.21 1.63 -10.72
CA ASP A 53 3.12 0.75 -11.14
C ASP A 53 3.59 -0.43 -12.03
N GLU A 54 4.84 -0.42 -12.50
CA GLU A 54 5.48 -1.55 -13.21
C GLU A 54 6.36 -2.38 -12.27
N VAL A 55 7.07 -1.71 -11.37
CA VAL A 55 8.02 -2.37 -10.46
C VAL A 55 7.31 -3.14 -9.35
N LEU A 56 6.25 -2.59 -8.75
CA LEU A 56 5.59 -3.22 -7.59
C LEU A 56 4.99 -4.60 -7.89
N PRO A 57 4.27 -4.82 -9.00
CA PRO A 57 3.79 -6.16 -9.38
C PRO A 57 4.93 -7.16 -9.55
N TYR A 58 6.05 -6.74 -10.15
CA TYR A 58 7.23 -7.58 -10.32
C TYR A 58 7.85 -7.97 -8.97
N LEU A 59 7.92 -7.03 -8.01
CA LEU A 59 8.36 -7.34 -6.65
C LEU A 59 7.43 -8.34 -5.98
N GLY A 60 6.11 -8.17 -6.10
CA GLY A 60 5.13 -9.13 -5.56
C GLY A 60 5.22 -10.52 -6.18
N LYS A 61 5.70 -10.63 -7.43
CA LYS A 61 5.94 -11.92 -8.09
C LYS A 61 7.22 -12.61 -7.60
N VAL A 62 8.27 -11.84 -7.32
CA VAL A 62 9.61 -12.36 -6.98
C VAL A 62 9.78 -12.58 -5.47
N ILE A 63 9.20 -11.70 -4.64
CA ILE A 63 9.33 -11.73 -3.19
C ILE A 63 8.08 -12.35 -2.59
N ARG A 64 8.24 -13.51 -1.96
CA ARG A 64 7.14 -14.20 -1.27
C ARG A 64 6.63 -13.35 -0.11
N GLN A 65 5.33 -13.45 0.16
CA GLN A 65 4.70 -12.86 1.33
C GLN A 65 3.85 -13.95 1.98
N ASP A 66 4.39 -14.63 2.99
CA ASP A 66 3.68 -15.74 3.66
C ASP A 66 2.53 -15.25 4.53
N MET A 67 2.69 -14.05 5.08
CA MET A 67 1.68 -13.40 5.88
C MET A 67 1.80 -11.90 5.70
N ILE A 68 0.67 -11.24 5.52
CA ILE A 68 0.58 -9.79 5.44
C ILE A 68 -0.33 -9.35 6.57
N VAL A 69 0.11 -8.40 7.37
CA VAL A 69 -0.68 -7.80 8.44
C VAL A 69 -0.60 -6.29 8.29
N VAL A 70 -1.64 -5.70 7.68
CA VAL A 70 -1.73 -4.27 7.43
C VAL A 70 -2.16 -3.56 8.70
N ASP A 71 -1.31 -2.66 9.20
CA ASP A 71 -1.63 -1.77 10.31
C ASP A 71 -2.44 -0.56 9.78
N GLY A 72 -3.74 -0.59 10.09
CA GLY A 72 -4.68 0.50 9.89
C GLY A 72 -5.20 1.07 11.21
N VAL A 73 -4.54 0.87 12.35
CA VAL A 73 -5.00 1.43 13.65
C VAL A 73 -5.07 2.95 13.54
N VAL A 74 -3.95 3.54 13.11
CA VAL A 74 -3.86 4.93 12.66
C VAL A 74 -3.44 4.94 11.19
N ALA A 75 -4.40 5.07 10.28
CA ALA A 75 -4.14 5.16 8.85
C ALA A 75 -3.76 6.59 8.42
N MET A 76 -3.51 6.81 7.13
CA MET A 76 -3.23 8.14 6.57
C MET A 76 -4.02 8.41 5.28
N GLU A 77 -4.65 9.58 5.19
CA GLU A 77 -5.37 10.04 3.99
C GLU A 77 -4.74 11.31 3.37
N GLY A 78 -5.16 11.65 2.16
CA GLY A 78 -4.74 12.86 1.44
C GLY A 78 -3.37 12.71 0.79
N ASN A 79 -2.52 13.73 0.95
CA ASN A 79 -1.20 13.84 0.31
C ASN A 79 -0.12 12.98 0.98
N GLY A 80 -0.47 11.74 1.32
CA GLY A 80 0.50 10.73 1.73
C GLY A 80 1.50 10.37 0.61
N PRO A 81 2.56 9.62 0.93
CA PRO A 81 2.79 8.96 2.21
C PRO A 81 3.53 9.82 3.26
N LEU A 82 3.99 11.03 2.90
CA LEU A 82 4.80 11.90 3.77
C LEU A 82 3.98 13.00 4.46
N VAL A 83 3.09 13.69 3.73
CA VAL A 83 2.40 14.91 4.21
C VAL A 83 0.87 14.75 4.23
N GLY A 84 0.43 13.51 4.48
CA GLY A 84 -0.99 13.18 4.66
C GLY A 84 -1.51 13.49 6.06
N ASN A 85 -2.80 13.23 6.27
CA ASN A 85 -3.49 13.44 7.55
C ASN A 85 -3.75 12.10 8.23
N PRO A 86 -3.52 11.96 9.55
CA PRO A 86 -3.83 10.73 10.27
C PRO A 86 -5.33 10.48 10.32
N VAL A 87 -5.72 9.21 10.23
CA VAL A 87 -7.10 8.73 10.34
C VAL A 87 -7.14 7.65 11.41
N GLN A 88 -7.84 7.90 12.51
CA GLN A 88 -8.14 6.87 13.51
C GLN A 88 -9.17 5.92 12.93
N LEU A 89 -8.71 4.76 12.45
CA LEU A 89 -9.54 3.77 11.76
C LEU A 89 -9.71 2.51 12.63
N GLY A 90 -8.70 2.15 13.43
CA GLY A 90 -8.82 1.06 14.41
C GLY A 90 -8.88 -0.34 13.79
N VAL A 91 -8.39 -0.50 12.55
CA VAL A 91 -8.51 -1.74 11.79
C VAL A 91 -7.15 -2.41 11.59
N VAL A 92 -7.14 -3.75 11.63
CA VAL A 92 -6.04 -4.57 11.14
C VAL A 92 -6.60 -5.49 10.06
N VAL A 93 -5.92 -5.57 8.91
CA VAL A 93 -6.27 -6.49 7.83
C VAL A 93 -5.15 -7.51 7.69
N ALA A 94 -5.47 -8.79 7.71
CA ALA A 94 -4.48 -9.85 7.56
C ALA A 94 -4.88 -10.84 6.48
N GLY A 95 -3.89 -11.36 5.74
CA GLY A 95 -4.13 -12.34 4.69
C GLY A 95 -2.83 -12.79 4.00
N VAL A 96 -2.96 -13.77 3.12
CA VAL A 96 -1.82 -14.43 2.45
C VAL A 96 -1.70 -14.08 0.97
N ASP A 97 -2.77 -13.55 0.36
CA ASP A 97 -2.74 -13.02 -1.01
C ASP A 97 -2.54 -11.49 -0.95
N PRO A 98 -1.43 -10.96 -1.49
CA PRO A 98 -1.14 -9.53 -1.43
C PRO A 98 -2.12 -8.66 -2.23
N VAL A 99 -2.62 -9.16 -3.35
CA VAL A 99 -3.58 -8.41 -4.17
C VAL A 99 -4.92 -8.37 -3.47
N ALA A 100 -5.33 -9.47 -2.84
CA ALA A 100 -6.60 -9.55 -2.11
C ALA A 100 -6.59 -8.65 -0.87
N VAL A 101 -5.49 -8.68 -0.12
CA VAL A 101 -5.28 -7.82 1.06
C VAL A 101 -5.25 -6.35 0.67
N ASP A 102 -4.46 -5.98 -0.36
CA ASP A 102 -4.36 -4.58 -0.77
C ASP A 102 -5.68 -4.06 -1.36
N SER A 103 -6.41 -4.89 -2.10
CA SER A 103 -7.73 -4.56 -2.64
C SER A 103 -8.77 -4.38 -1.54
N THR A 104 -8.76 -5.24 -0.52
CA THR A 104 -9.62 -5.08 0.66
C THR A 104 -9.33 -3.78 1.39
N CYS A 105 -8.05 -3.46 1.62
CA CYS A 105 -7.66 -2.19 2.20
C CYS A 105 -8.07 -0.98 1.34
N ALA A 106 -7.97 -1.08 0.01
CA ALA A 106 -8.44 -0.04 -0.90
C ALA A 106 -9.96 0.20 -0.73
N ARG A 107 -10.77 -0.86 -0.66
CA ARG A 107 -12.22 -0.78 -0.41
C ARG A 107 -12.52 -0.14 0.96
N ILE A 108 -11.78 -0.53 2.01
CA ILE A 108 -11.90 0.09 3.34
C ILE A 108 -11.62 1.60 3.29
N MET A 109 -10.66 2.05 2.47
CA MET A 109 -10.36 3.48 2.26
C MET A 109 -11.36 4.19 1.32
N GLY A 110 -12.40 3.49 0.83
CA GLY A 110 -13.37 4.02 -0.12
C GLY A 110 -12.79 4.24 -1.53
N LEU A 111 -11.83 3.43 -1.93
CA LEU A 111 -11.19 3.42 -3.25
C LEU A 111 -11.66 2.18 -4.02
N ASP A 112 -11.84 2.31 -5.34
CA ASP A 112 -12.02 1.13 -6.20
C ASP A 112 -10.62 0.51 -6.45
N PRO A 113 -10.40 -0.77 -6.09
CA PRO A 113 -9.13 -1.45 -6.37
C PRO A 113 -8.71 -1.39 -7.85
N LYS A 114 -9.66 -1.31 -8.79
CA LYS A 114 -9.39 -1.22 -10.23
C LYS A 114 -8.79 0.13 -10.64
N GLU A 115 -8.94 1.17 -9.82
CA GLU A 115 -8.25 2.44 -10.06
C GLU A 115 -6.76 2.33 -9.72
N VAL A 116 -6.37 1.41 -8.83
CA VAL A 116 -4.99 1.23 -8.38
C VAL A 116 -4.20 0.41 -9.42
N LYS A 117 -3.48 1.12 -10.31
CA LYS A 117 -2.80 0.54 -11.47
C LYS A 117 -1.90 -0.67 -11.17
N HIS A 118 -1.10 -0.63 -10.11
CA HIS A 118 -0.28 -1.78 -9.74
C HIS A 118 -1.09 -3.00 -9.25
N LEU A 119 -2.29 -2.82 -8.69
CA LEU A 119 -3.14 -3.96 -8.33
C LEU A 119 -3.68 -4.65 -9.58
N VAL A 120 -4.17 -3.86 -10.55
CA VAL A 120 -4.62 -4.39 -11.85
C VAL A 120 -3.52 -5.20 -12.52
N ARG A 121 -2.31 -4.62 -12.62
CA ARG A 121 -1.16 -5.31 -13.21
C ARG A 121 -0.70 -6.53 -12.42
N ALA A 122 -0.81 -6.51 -11.10
CA ALA A 122 -0.49 -7.66 -10.27
C ALA A 122 -1.43 -8.85 -10.55
N VAL A 123 -2.73 -8.59 -10.78
CA VAL A 123 -3.67 -9.62 -11.26
C VAL A 123 -3.24 -10.15 -12.63
N GLU A 124 -2.97 -9.26 -13.59
CA GLU A 124 -2.55 -9.63 -14.95
C GLU A 124 -1.28 -10.50 -14.96
N MET A 125 -0.37 -10.26 -14.01
CA MET A 125 0.86 -11.04 -13.82
C MET A 125 0.67 -12.32 -12.99
N GLY A 126 -0.55 -12.61 -12.54
CA GLY A 126 -0.86 -13.76 -11.68
C GLY A 126 -0.13 -13.71 -10.34
N VAL A 127 -0.03 -12.52 -9.73
CA VAL A 127 0.51 -12.33 -8.37
C VAL A 127 -0.54 -12.68 -7.31
N GLY A 128 -1.82 -12.46 -7.61
CA GLY A 128 -2.94 -12.73 -6.72
C GLY A 128 -4.27 -12.30 -7.34
N SER A 129 -5.34 -12.33 -6.55
CA SER A 129 -6.70 -11.93 -6.96
C SER A 129 -7.18 -10.69 -6.21
N MET A 130 -8.08 -9.89 -6.80
CA MET A 130 -8.77 -8.80 -6.09
C MET A 130 -9.93 -9.31 -5.21
N ASP A 131 -10.31 -10.57 -5.40
CA ASP A 131 -11.41 -11.21 -4.68
C ASP A 131 -10.89 -11.84 -3.39
N ALA A 132 -11.65 -11.66 -2.31
CA ALA A 132 -11.34 -12.17 -1.00
C ALA A 132 -12.63 -12.55 -0.29
N GLU A 133 -12.63 -13.69 0.40
CA GLU A 133 -13.59 -13.93 1.47
C GLU A 133 -13.12 -13.18 2.71
N VAL A 134 -13.96 -12.28 3.23
CA VAL A 134 -13.64 -11.49 4.42
C VAL A 134 -14.17 -12.23 5.64
N ILE A 135 -13.27 -12.63 6.53
CA ILE A 135 -13.60 -13.22 7.82
C ILE A 135 -13.45 -12.15 8.91
N GLY A 136 -14.45 -12.01 9.77
CA GLY A 136 -14.49 -11.00 10.82
C GLY A 136 -15.47 -9.87 10.47
N THR A 137 -15.11 -8.63 10.81
CA THR A 137 -15.96 -7.47 10.56
C THR A 137 -16.10 -7.21 9.05
N PRO A 138 -17.33 -7.07 8.53
CA PRO A 138 -17.56 -6.71 7.13
C PRO A 138 -16.86 -5.41 6.73
N VAL A 139 -16.38 -5.34 5.48
CA VAL A 139 -15.65 -4.17 4.97
C VAL A 139 -16.50 -2.91 5.06
N GLU A 140 -17.79 -3.03 4.81
CA GLU A 140 -18.76 -1.94 4.79
C GLU A 140 -18.92 -1.26 6.15
N GLU A 141 -18.76 -2.01 7.24
CA GLU A 141 -18.87 -1.48 8.61
C GLU A 141 -17.66 -0.63 9.03
N VAL A 142 -16.50 -0.93 8.46
CA VAL A 142 -15.24 -0.21 8.75
C VAL A 142 -14.82 0.73 7.62
N ALA A 143 -15.51 0.69 6.48
CA ALA A 143 -15.19 1.48 5.32
C ALA A 143 -15.37 2.97 5.63
N ARG A 144 -14.35 3.75 5.28
CA ARG A 144 -14.35 5.19 5.39
C ARG A 144 -13.78 5.78 4.11
N LYS A 145 -14.49 6.74 3.53
CA LYS A 145 -14.02 7.46 2.35
C LYS A 145 -12.83 8.36 2.71
N PHE A 146 -11.63 7.96 2.29
CA PHE A 146 -10.42 8.75 2.50
C PHE A 146 -10.33 9.91 1.50
N LEU A 147 -9.67 10.99 1.91
CA LEU A 147 -9.26 12.04 0.99
C LEU A 147 -8.26 11.48 -0.03
N ARG A 148 -8.60 11.63 -1.32
CA ARG A 148 -7.71 11.27 -2.42
C ARG A 148 -6.47 12.19 -2.42
N PRO A 149 -5.28 11.66 -2.78
CA PRO A 149 -4.10 12.49 -3.04
C PRO A 149 -4.40 13.59 -4.06
N TYR A 150 -3.77 14.76 -3.89
CA TYR A 150 -3.91 15.94 -4.74
C TYR A 150 -5.31 16.54 -4.87
N SER A 151 -6.30 16.01 -4.14
CA SER A 151 -7.62 16.65 -4.06
C SER A 151 -7.52 18.02 -3.39
N VAL A 152 -8.35 18.98 -3.82
CA VAL A 152 -8.37 20.35 -3.27
C VAL A 152 -8.43 20.32 -1.74
N LYS A 153 -9.32 19.50 -1.17
CA LYS A 153 -9.44 19.30 0.28
C LYS A 153 -8.17 18.75 0.93
N ALA A 154 -7.50 17.78 0.29
CA ALA A 154 -6.23 17.24 0.81
C ALA A 154 -5.14 18.34 0.83
N VAL A 155 -5.03 19.14 -0.23
CA VAL A 155 -4.07 20.24 -0.33
C VAL A 155 -4.32 21.27 0.78
N PHE A 156 -5.55 21.74 0.95
CA PHE A 156 -5.90 22.68 2.02
C PHE A 156 -5.60 22.13 3.43
N ARG A 157 -5.89 20.85 3.69
CA ARG A 157 -5.57 20.23 4.98
C ARG A 157 -4.07 20.11 5.21
N THR A 158 -3.29 19.70 4.20
CA THR A 158 -1.83 19.61 4.29
C THR A 158 -1.22 20.96 4.69
N PHE A 159 -1.71 22.09 4.16
CA PHE A 159 -1.24 23.42 4.60
C PHE A 159 -1.46 23.70 6.08
N ARG A 160 -2.55 23.20 6.66
CA ARG A 160 -2.84 23.37 8.09
C ARG A 160 -2.00 22.47 8.99
N THR A 161 -1.53 21.32 8.47
CA THR A 161 -0.74 20.35 9.24
C THR A 161 0.76 20.48 9.04
N LEU A 162 1.20 21.13 7.95
CA LEU A 162 2.61 21.38 7.62
C LEU A 162 3.44 21.93 8.79
N PRO A 163 2.97 22.94 9.56
CA PRO A 163 3.73 23.44 10.71
C PRO A 163 3.99 22.38 11.78
N LYS A 164 3.06 21.44 12.00
CA LYS A 164 3.20 20.38 13.02
C LYS A 164 4.15 19.24 12.62
N ILE A 165 4.52 19.18 11.33
CA ILE A 165 5.40 18.14 10.79
C ILE A 165 6.86 18.61 10.78
N TYR A 166 7.08 19.91 10.58
CA TYR A 166 8.41 20.49 10.39
C TYR A 166 8.87 21.39 11.55
N LEU A 167 8.03 21.63 12.56
CA LEU A 167 8.36 22.27 13.84
C LEU A 167 8.09 21.28 14.97
#